data_AF-A0A940C4T2-F1
#
_entry.id   AF-A0A940C4T2-F1
#
_cell.length_a   1.000
_cell.length_b   1.000
_cell.length_c   1.000
_cell.angle_alpha   90.00
_cell.angle_beta   90.00
_cell.angle_gamma   90.00
#
_symmetry.space_group_name_H-M   'P 1'
#
loop_
_entity.id
_entity.type
_entity.pdbx_description
1 polymer ?
#
loop_
_entity_poly.entity_id
_entity_poly.type
_entity_poly.pdbx_seq_one_letter_code
_entity_poly.pdbx_strand_id
1 'polypeptide(L)' 'KVGEESTEVIVAGKGGDKKETVYEIADLAYHVMVLMTEMGISVEDVRKELASRHVIDHKVKQEKMV' A
#
# COMPACT_ATOMS: atom_id res chain seq x y z
N LYS A 1 3.94 -12.05 12.81
CA LYS A 1 4.77 -11.61 11.67
C LYS A 1 4.32 -10.28 11.06
N VAL A 2 3.16 -10.13 10.38
CA VAL A 2 2.72 -8.81 9.86
C VAL A 2 2.79 -7.67 10.89
N GLY A 3 2.33 -7.88 12.13
CA GLY A 3 2.41 -6.85 13.18
C GLY A 3 3.83 -6.61 13.74
N GLU A 4 4.70 -7.60 13.67
CA GLU A 4 6.12 -7.51 14.08
C GLU A 4 6.88 -6.69 13.04
N GLU A 5 6.74 -7.04 11.76
CA GLU A 5 7.33 -6.31 10.63
C GLU A 5 6.84 -4.86 10.55
N SER A 6 5.56 -4.63 10.84
CA SER A 6 5.03 -3.27 10.92
C SER A 6 5.75 -2.43 11.99
N THR A 7 6.10 -3.05 13.13
CA THR A 7 6.84 -2.38 14.20
C THR A 7 8.30 -2.15 13.79
N GLU A 8 8.91 -3.12 13.11
CA GLU A 8 10.29 -3.05 12.62
C GLU A 8 10.44 -1.95 11.56
N VAL A 9 9.51 -1.83 10.60
CA VAL A 9 9.46 -0.70 9.64
C VAL A 9 9.41 0.65 10.35
N ILE A 10 8.58 0.79 11.40
CA ILE A 10 8.48 2.05 12.17
C ILE A 10 9.81 2.38 12.85
N VAL A 11 10.45 1.38 13.47
CA VAL A 11 11.73 1.55 14.17
C VAL A 11 12.85 1.89 13.18
N ALA A 12 12.98 1.14 12.08
CA ALA A 12 13.97 1.37 11.04
C ALA A 12 13.82 2.75 10.38
N GLY A 13 12.58 3.13 10.04
CA GLY A 13 12.27 4.44 9.47
C GLY A 13 12.58 5.60 10.41
N LYS A 14 12.38 5.42 11.73
CA LYS A 14 12.78 6.40 12.75
C LYS A 14 14.30 6.50 12.90
N GLY A 15 15.01 5.38 12.75
CA GLY A 15 16.47 5.31 12.86
C GLY A 15 17.23 5.98 11.71
N GLY A 16 16.56 6.26 10.59
CA GLY A 16 17.18 6.89 9.41
C GLY A 16 18.09 5.96 8.60
N ASP A 17 18.12 4.66 8.93
CA ASP A 17 18.83 3.66 8.14
C ASP A 17 17.98 3.25 6.94
N LYS A 18 18.34 3.80 5.77
CA LYS A 18 17.64 3.51 4.52
C LYS A 18 17.71 2.03 4.13
N LYS A 19 18.84 1.35 4.40
CA LYS A 19 19.02 -0.05 4.01
C LYS A 19 18.11 -0.92 4.86
N GLU A 20 18.11 -0.70 6.16
CA GLU A 20 17.22 -1.41 7.09
C GLU A 20 15.76 -1.13 6.78
N THR A 21 15.40 0.13 6.52
CA THR A 21 14.03 0.49 6.17
C THR A 21 13.54 -0.23 4.92
N VAL A 22 14.38 -0.35 3.88
CA VAL A 22 14.03 -1.11 2.66
C VAL A 22 13.88 -2.60 2.96
N TYR A 23 14.72 -3.14 3.83
CA TYR A 23 14.67 -4.54 4.24
C TYR A 23 13.34 -4.86 4.95
N GLU A 24 12.98 -4.09 5.99
CA GLU A 24 11.74 -4.34 6.74
C GLU A 24 10.48 -4.06 5.93
N ILE A 25 10.53 -3.10 4.99
CA ILE A 25 9.42 -2.89 4.04
C ILE A 25 9.24 -4.13 3.15
N ALA A 26 10.33 -4.74 2.71
CA ALA A 26 10.26 -5.94 1.88
C ALA A 26 9.69 -7.14 2.67
N ASP A 27 10.09 -7.30 3.93
CA ASP A 27 9.60 -8.39 4.78
C ASP A 27 8.11 -8.20 5.15
N LEU A 28 7.71 -6.97 5.49
CA LEU A 28 6.30 -6.62 5.65
C LEU A 28 5.48 -6.93 4.39
N ALA A 29 5.98 -6.52 3.21
CA ALA A 29 5.28 -6.77 1.94
C ALA A 29 5.14 -8.28 1.67
N TYR A 30 6.19 -9.06 1.93
CA TYR A 30 6.15 -10.51 1.81
C TYR A 30 5.08 -11.12 2.73
N HIS A 31 5.07 -10.75 4.00
CA HIS A 31 4.09 -11.30 4.95
C HIS A 31 2.65 -10.85 4.68
N VAL A 32 2.45 -9.67 4.10
CA VAL A 32 1.15 -9.26 3.59
C VAL A 32 0.72 -10.12 2.39
N MET A 33 1.62 -10.43 1.45
CA MET A 33 1.29 -11.34 0.33
C MET A 33 0.95 -12.77 0.79
N VAL A 34 1.64 -13.28 1.82
CA VAL A 34 1.29 -14.56 2.44
C VAL A 34 -0.10 -14.50 3.09
N LEU A 35 -0.40 -13.44 3.84
CA LEU A 35 -1.73 -13.23 4.43
C LEU A 35 -2.83 -13.14 3.36
N MET A 36 -2.56 -12.41 2.27
CA MET A 36 -3.47 -12.32 1.12
C MET A 36 -3.78 -13.70 0.54
N THR A 37 -2.75 -14.54 0.39
CA THR A 37 -2.91 -15.91 -0.12
C THR A 37 -3.79 -16.76 0.81
N GLU A 38 -3.54 -16.71 2.11
CA GLU A 38 -4.34 -17.43 3.13
C GLU A 38 -5.80 -16.98 3.14
N MET A 39 -6.05 -15.69 2.92
CA MET A 39 -7.40 -15.10 2.93
C MET A 39 -8.10 -15.14 1.56
N GLY A 40 -7.46 -15.66 0.52
CA GLY A 40 -8.00 -15.65 -0.85
C GLY A 40 -8.16 -14.25 -1.44
N ILE A 41 -7.34 -13.29 -1.02
CA ILE A 41 -7.36 -11.90 -1.49
C ILE A 41 -6.35 -11.76 -2.65
N SER A 42 -6.80 -11.28 -3.81
CA SER A 42 -5.91 -11.03 -4.93
C SER A 42 -5.26 -9.65 -4.86
N VAL A 43 -4.13 -9.48 -5.54
CA VAL A 43 -3.51 -8.15 -5.74
C VAL A 43 -4.48 -7.18 -6.44
N GLU A 44 -5.34 -7.69 -7.31
CA GLU A 44 -6.35 -6.90 -8.01
C GLU A 44 -7.42 -6.34 -7.06
N ASP A 45 -7.80 -7.10 -6.02
CA ASP A 45 -8.76 -6.63 -5.01
C ASP A 45 -8.18 -5.44 -4.22
N VAL A 46 -6.91 -5.56 -3.80
CA VAL A 46 -6.19 -4.46 -3.12
C VAL A 46 -6.02 -3.26 -4.08
N ARG A 47 -5.71 -3.49 -5.35
CA ARG A 47 -5.55 -2.43 -6.36
C ARG A 47 -6.86 -1.67 -6.59
N LYS A 48 -8.00 -2.37 -6.67
CA LYS A 48 -9.32 -1.75 -6.81
C LYS A 48 -9.65 -0.87 -5.61
N GLU A 49 -9.34 -1.34 -4.40
CA GLU A 49 -9.51 -0.56 -3.18
C GLU A 49 -8.59 0.67 -3.15
N LEU A 50 -7.33 0.57 -3.61
CA LEU A 50 -6.46 1.74 -3.73
C LEU A 50 -6.94 2.74 -4.79
N ALA A 51 -7.52 2.25 -5.88
CA ALA A 51 -8.07 3.08 -6.94
C ALA A 51 -9.37 3.79 -6.50
N SER A 52 -10.22 3.15 -5.67
CA SER A 52 -11.43 3.76 -5.14
C SER A 52 -11.14 4.99 -4.26
N ARG A 53 -9.98 5.02 -3.60
CA ARG A 53 -9.49 6.17 -2.80
C ARG A 53 -9.04 7.35 -3.66
N HIS A 54 -8.63 7.08 -4.89
CA HIS A 54 -8.32 8.10 -5.90
C HIS A 54 -9.59 8.41 -6.71
N VAL A 55 -10.66 8.88 -6.07
CA VAL A 55 -11.71 9.58 -6.81
C VAL A 55 -11.08 10.88 -7.32
N ILE A 56 -10.60 10.84 -8.55
CA ILE A 56 -10.30 12.03 -9.34
C ILE A 56 -11.60 12.81 -9.40
N ASP A 57 -11.61 13.96 -8.74
CA ASP A 57 -12.68 14.96 -8.81
C ASP A 57 -12.80 15.36 -10.28
N HIS A 58 -13.64 14.64 -11.05
CA HIS A 58 -13.93 14.94 -12.43
C HIS A 58 -14.76 16.23 -12.41
N LYS A 59 -14.07 17.38 -12.30
CA LYS A 59 -14.65 18.67 -12.66
C LYS A 59 -15.01 18.56 -14.14
N VAL A 60 -16.26 18.18 -14.39
CA VAL A 60 -16.90 18.20 -15.69
C VAL A 60 -16.68 19.61 -16.24
N LYS A 61 -15.73 19.75 -17.17
CA LYS A 61 -15.62 20.98 -17.95
C LYS A 61 -16.91 21.05 -18.76
N GLN A 62 -17.85 21.88 -18.33
CA GLN A 62 -18.95 22.30 -19.18
C GLN A 62 -18.33 22.95 -20.41
N GLU A 63 -18.34 22.24 -21.53
CA GLU A 63 -18.05 22.84 -22.82
C GLU A 63 -19.12 23.90 -23.07
N LYS A 64 -18.70 25.15 -23.25
CA LYS A 64 -19.60 26.21 -23.70
C LYS A 64 -20.06 25.84 -25.11
N MET A 65 -21.35 25.55 -25.25
CA MET A 65 -22.02 25.52 -26.54
C MET A 65 -21.92 26.93 -27.14
N VAL A 66 -21.31 27.03 -28.32
CA VAL A 66 -21.35 28.22 -29.18
C VAL A 66 -22.72 28.31 -29.83
#